data_AF-A0A6C0K1P0-F1
#
_entry.id   AF-A0A6C0K1P0-F1
#
_cell.length_a   1.000
_cell.length_b   1.000
_cell.length_c   1.000
_cell.angle_alpha   90.00
_cell.angle_beta   90.00
_cell.angle_gamma   90.00
#
_symmetry.space_group_name_H-M   'P 1'
#
loop_
_entity.id
_entity.type
_entity.pdbx_description
1 polymer ?
#
loop_
_entity_poly.entity_id
_entity_poly.type
_entity_poly.pdbx_seq_one_letter_code
_entity_poly.pdbx_strand_id
1 'polypeptide(L)'
;MLIRIDLVFSYWVFAWYLAYMAKLTPYNPKWGLVLGIMENTLMLIAFIAFGASFSTIALFLLINLAIKGIPLYTIYNTKTGIKDIYALVGLFALYTLWVYANGGTVAEYVQKTFDSILHGKNETPAMWFITKLRAYFV
;
A
#
# COMPACT_ATOMS: atom_id res chain seq x y z
N MET A 1 16.33 2.81 -7.70
CA MET A 1 15.90 4.23 -7.58
C MET A 1 14.68 4.26 -6.68
N LEU A 2 14.60 5.18 -5.71
CA LEU A 2 13.48 5.23 -4.77
C LEU A 2 12.15 5.40 -5.53
N ILE A 3 11.20 4.49 -5.30
CA ILE A 3 9.85 4.60 -5.87
C ILE A 3 9.17 5.78 -5.16
N ARG A 4 8.57 6.71 -5.91
CA ARG A 4 7.84 7.83 -5.30
C ARG A 4 6.58 7.31 -4.59
N ILE A 5 6.26 7.92 -3.45
CA ILE A 5 5.13 7.49 -2.60
C ILE A 5 3.78 7.56 -3.32
N ASP A 6 3.60 8.55 -4.19
CA ASP A 6 2.38 8.74 -4.97
C ASP A 6 2.22 7.73 -6.13
N LEU A 7 3.23 6.92 -6.42
CA LEU A 7 3.19 5.87 -7.45
C LEU A 7 2.87 4.49 -6.88
N VAL A 8 2.50 4.42 -5.60
CA VAL A 8 2.12 3.18 -4.92
C VAL A 8 0.68 3.30 -4.42
N PHE A 9 -0.23 2.53 -5.03
CA PHE A 9 -1.68 2.60 -4.80
C PHE A 9 -2.08 2.46 -3.33
N SER A 10 -1.33 1.67 -2.55
CA SER A 10 -1.60 1.49 -1.12
C SER A 10 -1.60 2.80 -0.33
N TYR A 11 -0.77 3.78 -0.70
CA TYR A 11 -0.76 5.08 -0.03
C TYR A 11 -1.95 5.96 -0.44
N TRP A 12 -2.50 5.78 -1.65
CA TRP A 12 -3.74 6.46 -2.05
C TRP A 12 -4.93 5.96 -1.24
N VAL A 13 -5.03 4.66 -1.03
CA VAL A 13 -6.08 4.07 -0.16
C VAL A 13 -5.90 4.55 1.29
N PHE A 14 -4.66 4.64 1.78
CA PHE A 14 -4.39 5.18 3.11
C PHE A 14 -4.74 6.67 3.24
N ALA A 15 -4.41 7.49 2.24
CA ALA A 15 -4.81 8.89 2.20
C ALA A 15 -6.34 9.05 2.17
N TRP A 16 -7.04 8.20 1.41
CA TRP A 16 -8.51 8.14 1.42
C TRP A 16 -9.04 7.78 2.81
N TYR A 17 -8.40 6.83 3.50
CA TYR A 17 -8.74 6.52 4.88
C TYR A 17 -8.58 7.71 5.84
N LEU A 18 -7.46 8.44 5.75
CA LEU A 18 -7.28 9.64 6.57
C LEU A 18 -8.35 10.69 6.27
N ALA A 19 -8.69 10.90 5.00
CA ALA A 19 -9.75 11.81 4.59
C ALA A 19 -11.14 11.39 5.12
N TYR A 20 -11.43 10.08 5.13
CA TYR A 20 -12.66 9.53 5.70
C TYR A 20 -12.74 9.76 7.22
N MET A 21 -11.64 9.48 7.95
CA MET A 21 -11.56 9.71 9.40
C MET A 21 -11.68 11.21 9.76
N ALA A 22 -11.13 12.08 8.91
CA ALA A 22 -11.26 13.53 9.02
C ALA A 22 -12.64 14.08 8.58
N LYS A 23 -13.57 13.20 8.16
CA LYS A 23 -14.90 13.55 7.65
C LYS A 23 -14.88 14.45 6.40
N LEU A 24 -13.78 14.44 5.63
CA LEU A 24 -13.66 15.17 4.36
C LEU A 24 -14.37 14.45 3.21
N THR A 25 -14.67 13.16 3.38
CA THR A 25 -15.41 12.36 2.42
C THR A 25 -16.40 11.44 3.13
N PRO A 26 -17.62 11.28 2.60
CA PRO A 26 -18.59 10.33 3.13
C PRO A 26 -18.36 8.90 2.63
N TYR A 27 -17.40 8.67 1.72
CA TYR A 27 -17.15 7.38 1.11
C TYR A 27 -16.17 6.55 1.94
N ASN A 28 -16.55 5.33 2.26
CA ASN A 28 -15.84 4.45 3.17
C ASN A 28 -14.74 3.64 2.44
N PRO A 29 -13.47 3.71 2.87
CA PRO A 29 -12.34 3.06 2.21
C PRO A 29 -12.23 1.55 2.47
N LYS A 30 -13.13 0.95 3.26
CA LYS A 30 -13.03 -0.44 3.74
C LYS A 30 -12.72 -1.42 2.62
N TRP A 31 -13.43 -1.36 1.49
CA TRP A 31 -13.20 -2.30 0.38
C TRP A 31 -11.80 -2.14 -0.25
N GLY A 32 -11.28 -0.91 -0.34
CA GLY A 32 -9.90 -0.68 -0.78
C GLY A 32 -8.87 -1.28 0.17
N LEU A 33 -9.11 -1.17 1.48
CA LEU A 33 -8.25 -1.77 2.51
C LEU A 33 -8.31 -3.31 2.47
N VAL A 34 -9.49 -3.90 2.30
CA VAL A 34 -9.67 -5.36 2.16
C VAL A 34 -8.89 -5.87 0.94
N LEU A 35 -9.06 -5.24 -0.24
CA LEU A 35 -8.29 -5.62 -1.43
C LEU A 35 -6.78 -5.48 -1.22
N GLY A 36 -6.34 -4.41 -0.55
CA GLY A 36 -4.92 -4.22 -0.23
C GLY A 36 -4.36 -5.29 0.73
N ILE A 37 -5.17 -5.84 1.63
CA ILE A 37 -4.75 -6.99 2.48
C ILE A 37 -4.70 -8.28 1.66
N MET A 38 -5.65 -8.49 0.73
CA MET A 38 -5.61 -9.64 -0.18
C MET A 38 -4.37 -9.62 -1.07
N GLU A 39 -4.06 -8.47 -1.68
CA GLU A 39 -2.83 -8.23 -2.45
C GLU A 39 -1.57 -8.54 -1.63
N ASN A 40 -1.50 -8.03 -0.39
CA ASN A 40 -0.36 -8.27 0.48
C ASN A 40 -0.20 -9.75 0.87
N THR A 41 -1.30 -10.46 1.04
CA THR A 41 -1.26 -11.91 1.32
C THR A 41 -0.62 -12.64 0.15
N LEU A 42 -0.99 -12.30 -1.09
CA LEU A 42 -0.36 -12.86 -2.28
C LEU A 42 1.13 -12.51 -2.38
N MET A 43 1.50 -11.26 -2.11
CA MET A 43 2.92 -10.84 -2.08
C MET A 43 3.71 -11.56 -0.98
N LEU A 44 3.13 -11.75 0.21
CA LEU A 44 3.77 -12.47 1.31
C LEU A 44 4.05 -13.92 0.94
N ILE A 45 3.07 -14.60 0.33
CA ILE A 45 3.23 -15.97 -0.18
C ILE A 45 4.39 -16.01 -1.18
N ALA A 46 4.46 -15.05 -2.10
CA ALA A 46 5.55 -14.97 -3.06
C ALA A 46 6.91 -14.73 -2.38
N PHE A 47 7.01 -13.83 -1.40
CA PHE A 47 8.27 -13.60 -0.67
C PHE A 47 8.76 -14.85 0.06
N ILE A 48 7.85 -15.63 0.65
CA ILE A 48 8.20 -16.90 1.28
C ILE A 48 8.65 -17.91 0.22
N ALA A 49 7.92 -18.03 -0.90
CA ALA A 49 8.23 -18.98 -1.97
C ALA A 49 9.57 -18.70 -2.67
N PHE A 50 9.96 -17.42 -2.81
CA PHE A 50 11.20 -17.01 -3.47
C PHE A 50 12.36 -16.71 -2.50
N GLY A 51 12.22 -17.06 -1.21
CA GLY A 51 13.33 -17.02 -0.25
C GLY A 51 13.75 -15.63 0.22
N ALA A 52 12.81 -14.69 0.33
CA ALA A 52 13.09 -13.37 0.92
C ALA A 52 13.56 -13.50 2.38
N SER A 53 14.47 -12.61 2.80
CA SER A 53 15.00 -12.65 4.17
C SER A 53 13.91 -12.41 5.22
N PHE A 54 14.05 -13.03 6.40
CA PHE A 54 13.11 -12.83 7.52
C PHE A 54 12.96 -11.36 7.89
N SER A 55 14.07 -10.59 7.89
CA SER A 55 14.04 -9.15 8.18
C SER A 55 13.19 -8.38 7.17
N THR A 56 13.27 -8.72 5.88
CA THR A 56 12.43 -8.13 4.83
C THR A 56 10.95 -8.45 5.06
N ILE A 57 10.62 -9.71 5.36
CA ILE A 57 9.24 -10.15 5.60
C ILE A 57 8.66 -9.45 6.83
N ALA A 58 9.41 -9.38 7.93
CA ALA A 58 8.99 -8.71 9.15
C ALA A 58 8.72 -7.21 8.91
N LEU A 59 9.61 -6.53 8.17
CA LEU A 59 9.43 -5.12 7.83
C LEU A 59 8.23 -4.89 6.91
N PHE A 60 8.05 -5.75 5.90
CA PHE A 60 6.89 -5.72 5.02
C PHE A 60 5.57 -5.88 5.79
N LEU A 61 5.51 -6.84 6.72
CA LEU A 61 4.34 -7.06 7.57
C LEU A 61 4.06 -5.86 8.48
N LEU A 62 5.09 -5.31 9.13
CA LEU A 62 4.96 -4.16 10.02
C LEU A 62 4.38 -2.93 9.29
N ILE A 63 4.95 -2.60 8.13
CA ILE A 63 4.50 -1.45 7.31
C ILE A 63 3.06 -1.66 6.87
N ASN A 64 2.72 -2.86 6.40
CA ASN A 64 1.38 -3.14 5.90
C ASN A 64 0.33 -3.26 7.00
N LEU A 65 0.73 -3.68 8.20
CA LEU A 65 -0.12 -3.59 9.39
C LEU A 65 -0.46 -2.13 9.69
N ALA A 66 0.52 -1.22 9.63
CA ALA A 66 0.29 0.20 9.87
C ALA A 66 -0.58 0.87 8.80
N ILE A 67 -0.32 0.61 7.52
CA ILE A 67 -0.98 1.27 6.40
C ILE A 67 -2.37 0.68 6.10
N LYS A 68 -2.59 -0.61 6.40
CA LYS A 68 -3.83 -1.31 6.01
C LYS A 68 -4.52 -1.99 7.18
N GLY A 69 -3.78 -2.75 7.99
CA GLY A 69 -4.36 -3.54 9.08
C GLY A 69 -5.02 -2.69 10.16
N ILE A 70 -4.29 -1.71 10.71
CA ILE A 70 -4.81 -0.76 11.71
C ILE A 70 -5.98 0.04 11.12
N PRO A 71 -5.86 0.68 9.95
CA PRO A 71 -6.99 1.35 9.31
C PRO A 71 -8.23 0.47 9.16
N LEU A 72 -8.08 -0.75 8.64
CA LEU A 72 -9.21 -1.66 8.46
C LEU A 72 -9.86 -2.01 9.80
N TYR A 73 -9.05 -2.29 10.82
CA TYR A 73 -9.55 -2.59 12.17
C TYR A 73 -10.41 -1.44 12.71
N THR A 74 -9.96 -0.19 12.58
CA THR A 74 -10.69 0.98 13.09
C THR A 74 -12.05 1.20 12.43
N ILE A 75 -12.23 0.78 11.17
CA ILE A 75 -13.49 0.94 10.43
C ILE A 75 -14.19 -0.40 10.17
N TYR A 76 -13.76 -1.50 10.79
CA TYR A 76 -14.26 -2.84 10.49
C TYR A 76 -15.78 -2.95 10.67
N ASN A 77 -16.33 -2.34 11.73
CA ASN A 77 -17.76 -2.40 12.05
C ASN A 77 -18.61 -1.31 11.37
N THR A 78 -18.03 -0.50 10.49
CA THR A 78 -18.79 0.55 9.79
C THR A 78 -19.65 -0.03 8.66
N LYS A 79 -20.82 0.54 8.38
CA LYS A 79 -21.63 0.07 7.24
C LYS A 79 -21.02 0.58 5.93
N THR A 80 -20.99 -0.28 4.92
CA THR A 80 -20.56 0.05 3.56
C THR A 80 -21.72 -0.17 2.59
N GLY A 81 -21.78 0.63 1.53
CA GLY A 81 -22.75 0.48 0.44
C GLY A 81 -22.08 0.50 -0.94
N ILE A 82 -22.88 0.36 -2.00
CA ILE A 82 -22.39 0.32 -3.39
C ILE A 82 -21.65 1.61 -3.80
N LYS A 83 -22.03 2.76 -3.23
CA LYS A 83 -21.35 4.04 -3.44
C LYS A 83 -19.87 4.02 -3.05
N ASP A 84 -19.50 3.20 -2.06
CA ASP A 84 -18.12 3.08 -1.60
C ASP A 84 -17.29 2.27 -2.60
N ILE A 85 -17.93 1.31 -3.27
CA ILE A 85 -17.33 0.55 -4.37
C ILE A 85 -17.12 1.48 -5.58
N TYR A 86 -18.09 2.32 -5.93
CA TYR A 86 -17.90 3.31 -6.99
C TYR A 86 -16.79 4.31 -6.67
N ALA A 87 -16.69 4.76 -5.42
CA ALA A 87 -15.60 5.63 -4.98
C ALA A 87 -14.23 4.94 -5.13
N LEU A 88 -14.13 3.66 -4.77
CA LEU A 88 -12.92 2.85 -4.98
C LEU A 88 -12.54 2.73 -6.45
N VAL A 89 -13.51 2.40 -7.32
CA VAL A 89 -13.27 2.31 -8.78
C VAL A 89 -12.84 3.66 -9.34
N GLY A 90 -13.49 4.76 -8.92
CA GLY A 90 -13.11 6.12 -9.29
C GLY A 90 -11.69 6.47 -8.83
N LEU A 91 -11.33 6.15 -7.59
CA LEU A 91 -9.99 6.35 -7.06
C LEU A 91 -8.93 5.56 -7.85
N PHE A 92 -9.23 4.31 -8.21
CA PHE A 92 -8.34 3.48 -9.00
C PHE A 92 -8.15 4.01 -10.43
N ALA A 93 -9.21 4.52 -11.06
CA ALA A 93 -9.13 5.17 -12.36
C ALA A 93 -8.26 6.44 -12.30
N LEU A 94 -8.49 7.30 -11.30
CA LEU A 94 -7.67 8.51 -11.07
C LEU A 94 -6.20 8.17 -10.83
N TYR A 95 -5.93 7.15 -10.00
CA TYR A 95 -4.58 6.66 -9.77
C TYR A 95 -3.92 6.15 -11.06
N THR A 96 -4.64 5.38 -11.87
CA THR A 96 -4.11 4.85 -13.12
C THR A 96 -3.75 5.97 -14.09
N LEU A 97 -4.60 7.00 -14.21
CA LEU A 97 -4.32 8.20 -15.00
C LEU A 97 -3.11 8.96 -14.46
N TRP A 98 -2.98 9.11 -13.13
CA TRP A 98 -1.84 9.74 -12.51
C TRP A 98 -0.53 9.02 -12.81
N VAL A 99 -0.53 7.69 -12.68
CA VAL A 99 0.61 6.83 -12.99
C VAL A 99 1.01 6.98 -14.47
N TYR A 100 0.02 6.96 -15.37
CA TYR A 100 0.26 7.15 -16.80
C TYR A 100 0.85 8.54 -17.11
N ALA A 101 0.30 9.59 -16.51
CA ALA A 101 0.82 10.96 -16.65
C ALA A 101 2.27 11.11 -16.11
N ASN A 102 2.71 10.24 -15.22
CA ASN A 102 4.08 10.19 -14.70
C ASN A 102 4.96 9.16 -15.46
N GLY A 103 4.56 8.74 -16.66
CA GLY A 103 5.43 8.02 -17.59
C GLY A 103 5.63 6.53 -17.30
N GLY A 104 4.67 5.88 -16.62
CA GLY A 104 4.71 4.43 -16.42
C GLY A 104 3.32 3.80 -16.35
N THR A 105 3.29 2.50 -16.07
CA THR A 105 2.03 1.75 -15.90
C THR A 105 1.89 1.20 -14.48
N VAL A 106 0.66 0.90 -14.07
CA VAL A 106 0.40 0.30 -12.74
C VAL A 106 1.18 -1.02 -12.61
N ALA A 107 1.21 -1.83 -13.67
CA ALA A 107 1.95 -3.09 -13.70
C ALA A 107 3.45 -2.89 -13.48
N GLU A 108 4.06 -1.91 -14.13
CA GLU A 108 5.49 -1.60 -13.94
C GLU A 108 5.81 -1.20 -12.50
N TYR A 109 4.98 -0.39 -11.85
CA TYR A 109 5.21 0.03 -10.47
C TYR A 109 4.97 -1.11 -9.46
N VAL A 110 4.01 -1.99 -9.73
CA VAL A 110 3.82 -3.23 -8.97
C VAL A 110 5.04 -4.13 -9.11
N GLN A 111 5.55 -4.33 -10.33
CA GLN A 111 6.74 -5.14 -10.58
C GLN A 111 7.98 -4.56 -9.89
N LYS A 112 8.22 -3.25 -10.00
CA LYS A 112 9.32 -2.57 -9.29
C LYS A 112 9.22 -2.73 -7.77
N THR A 113 8.01 -2.64 -7.23
CA THR A 113 7.76 -2.85 -5.80
C THR A 113 8.09 -4.28 -5.40
N PHE A 114 7.60 -5.26 -6.17
CA PHE A 114 7.87 -6.68 -5.94
C PHE A 114 9.38 -6.98 -5.97
N ASP A 115 10.07 -6.59 -7.04
CA ASP A 115 11.50 -6.81 -7.20
C ASP A 115 12.32 -6.11 -6.11
N SER A 116 11.94 -4.89 -5.74
CA SER A 116 12.62 -4.16 -4.67
C SER A 116 12.53 -4.89 -3.34
N ILE A 117 11.39 -5.49 -3.03
CA ILE A 117 11.18 -6.17 -1.74
C ILE A 117 11.86 -7.53 -1.78
N LEU A 118 11.63 -8.31 -2.83
CA LEU A 118 12.20 -9.64 -3.00
C LEU A 118 13.73 -9.63 -2.89
N HIS A 119 14.38 -8.67 -3.55
CA HIS A 119 15.83 -8.55 -3.54
C HIS A 119 16.38 -7.67 -2.41
N GLY A 120 15.54 -7.28 -1.43
CA GLY A 120 15.97 -6.50 -0.27
C GLY A 120 16.57 -5.13 -0.61
N LYS A 121 16.27 -4.58 -1.81
CA LYS A 121 16.79 -3.28 -2.27
C LYS A 121 16.19 -2.10 -1.48
N ASN A 122 15.12 -2.33 -0.72
CA ASN A 122 14.46 -1.36 0.15
C ASN A 122 14.09 -0.04 -0.56
N GLU A 123 13.75 -0.10 -1.85
CA GLU A 123 13.41 1.06 -2.67
C GLU A 123 11.95 1.51 -2.52
N THR A 124 11.18 0.83 -1.66
CA THR A 124 9.83 1.28 -1.29
C THR A 124 9.92 2.39 -0.22
N PRO A 125 9.09 3.46 -0.30
CA PRO A 125 9.22 4.64 0.55
C PRO A 125 9.32 4.35 2.06
N ALA A 126 8.41 3.51 2.58
CA ALA A 126 8.37 3.19 3.99
C ALA A 126 9.56 2.33 4.46
N MET A 127 10.02 1.37 3.66
CA MET A 127 11.20 0.58 4.01
C MET A 127 12.47 1.42 3.97
N TRP A 128 12.61 2.28 2.96
CA TRP A 128 13.71 3.22 2.87
C TRP A 128 13.76 4.14 4.10
N PHE A 129 12.61 4.68 4.53
CA PHE A 129 12.53 5.55 5.70
C PHE A 129 12.96 4.83 6.99
N ILE A 130 12.45 3.62 7.23
CA ILE A 130 12.78 2.84 8.44
C ILE A 130 14.26 2.41 8.44
N THR A 131 14.80 1.99 7.30
CA THR A 131 16.22 1.60 7.19
C THR A 131 17.15 2.80 7.41
N LYS A 132 16.80 3.97 6.87
CA LYS A 132 17.49 5.24 7.18
C LYS A 132 17.46 5.56 8.67
N LEU A 133 16.29 5.49 9.33
CA LEU A 133 16.19 5.74 10.77
C LEU A 133 17.08 4.78 11.57
N ARG A 134 17.05 3.48 11.27
CA ARG A 134 17.91 2.49 11.94
C ARG A 134 19.40 2.86 11.86
N ALA A 135 19.86 3.35 10.72
CA ALA A 135 21.26 3.73 10.52
C ALA A 135 21.71 4.96 11.33
N TYR A 136 20.78 5.75 11.89
CA TYR A 136 21.11 6.87 12.79
C TYR A 136 21.24 6.46 14.26
N PHE A 137 20.70 5.30 14.64
CA PHE A 137 20.69 4.80 16.02
C PHE A 137 21.70 3.67 16.28
N VAL A 138 22.51 3.33 15.28
CA VAL A 138 23.63 2.36 15.34
C VAL A 138 24.91 3.12 15.04
#